data_AF-A0A915XPH7-F1
#
_entry.id   AF-A0A915XPH7-F1
#
_cell.length_a   1.000
_cell.length_b   1.000
_cell.length_c   1.000
_cell.angle_alpha   90.00
_cell.angle_beta   90.00
_cell.angle_gamma   90.00
#
_symmetry.space_group_name_H-M   'P 1'
#
loop_
_entity.id
_entity.type
_entity.pdbx_description
1 polymer ?
#
loop_
_entity_poly.entity_id
_entity_poly.type
_entity_poly.pdbx_seq_one_letter_code
_entity_poly.pdbx_strand_id
1 'polypeptide(L)'
;MSGHDCESCPVAAELAPMGMQVGAIDRVIALAGNPNTGKSTLFNALTGLHQHTGNWPGKTVTRAEGGFAWNDVRYKIVDLPGTYSLLSASQDEEVARDFILFGQPHAVIVVTDASALERNLNLALQVLEITDRVVVAVNLMDEARRKGIDVDTRSLSRDLGVPVVPIVARTGEGMPALLSAVDGVSSGAISTSPLRVTGTPEFEHAVRELMTQVEAAAPGVPNSRWLAIRLLDGDARVEQALRTGELARMVSRQQQRDVRFSKQIALQGAQ
;
A
#
# COMPACT_ATOMS: atom_id res chain seq x y z
N MET A 1 -0.82 -47.27 -32.46
CA MET A 1 0.64 -47.20 -32.26
C MET A 1 0.97 -45.84 -31.65
N SER A 2 1.55 -45.85 -30.43
CA SER A 2 2.36 -44.82 -29.75
C SER A 2 2.02 -43.32 -29.99
N GLY A 3 1.62 -42.49 -29.02
CA GLY A 3 1.95 -42.46 -27.60
C GLY A 3 3.00 -41.37 -27.33
N HIS A 4 2.59 -40.27 -26.67
CA HIS A 4 3.38 -39.56 -25.65
C HIS A 4 2.48 -38.60 -24.87
N ASP A 5 2.28 -38.93 -23.59
CA ASP A 5 1.78 -38.05 -22.55
C ASP A 5 2.74 -36.87 -22.33
N CYS A 6 2.18 -35.73 -21.94
CA CYS A 6 2.81 -34.89 -20.93
C CYS A 6 1.71 -34.16 -20.15
N GLU A 7 1.12 -34.89 -19.22
CA GLU A 7 0.54 -34.36 -17.99
C GLU A 7 1.63 -33.60 -17.21
N SER A 8 1.74 -32.30 -17.39
CA SER A 8 2.38 -31.39 -16.41
C SER A 8 2.10 -29.92 -16.72
N CYS A 9 0.88 -29.47 -16.40
CA CYS A 9 0.69 -28.07 -16.04
C CYS A 9 -0.32 -27.98 -14.89
N PRO A 10 0.15 -27.93 -13.63
CA PRO A 10 -0.70 -27.99 -12.43
C PRO A 10 -1.55 -26.74 -12.18
N VAL A 11 -1.69 -25.84 -13.15
CA VAL A 11 -2.33 -24.52 -12.94
C VAL A 11 -3.76 -24.50 -13.49
N ALA A 12 -4.12 -25.44 -14.37
CA ALA A 12 -5.41 -25.41 -15.06
C ALA A 12 -6.53 -26.25 -14.40
N ALA A 13 -6.22 -27.07 -13.40
CA ALA A 13 -7.17 -28.03 -12.80
C ALA A 13 -7.59 -27.73 -11.34
N GLU A 14 -7.15 -26.61 -10.74
CA GLU A 14 -7.57 -26.19 -9.39
C GLU A 14 -8.22 -24.79 -9.36
N LEU A 15 -9.00 -24.45 -10.40
CA LEU A 15 -9.73 -23.17 -10.49
C LEU A 15 -11.25 -23.30 -10.38
N ALA A 16 -11.73 -24.24 -9.57
CA ALA A 16 -13.11 -24.26 -9.07
C ALA A 16 -13.18 -25.11 -7.79
N PRO A 17 -12.75 -24.54 -6.65
CA PRO A 17 -13.75 -24.00 -5.73
C PRO A 17 -13.28 -22.68 -5.05
N MET A 18 -14.22 -21.83 -4.63
CA MET A 18 -13.99 -20.66 -3.72
C MET A 18 -13.68 -19.26 -4.32
N GLY A 19 -14.04 -18.99 -5.57
CA GLY A 19 -14.67 -17.70 -5.92
C GLY A 19 -13.81 -16.45 -6.17
N MET A 20 -12.48 -16.53 -6.30
CA MET A 20 -11.67 -15.39 -6.77
C MET A 20 -11.13 -15.64 -8.18
N GLN A 21 -11.76 -15.01 -9.18
CA GLN A 21 -11.14 -14.85 -10.50
C GLN A 21 -10.08 -13.75 -10.43
N VAL A 22 -8.83 -14.10 -10.68
CA VAL A 22 -7.71 -13.14 -10.81
C VAL A 22 -7.89 -12.18 -12.00
N GLY A 23 -8.96 -12.36 -12.82
CA GLY A 23 -9.43 -11.41 -13.83
C GLY A 23 -10.51 -10.43 -13.37
N ALA A 24 -10.82 -10.36 -12.07
CA ALA A 24 -12.02 -9.68 -11.55
C ALA A 24 -11.77 -8.92 -10.23
N ILE A 25 -10.63 -8.23 -10.13
CA ILE A 25 -10.30 -7.32 -9.03
C ILE A 25 -10.49 -5.91 -9.56
N ASP A 26 -11.20 -5.05 -8.85
CA ASP A 26 -11.48 -3.68 -9.31
C ASP A 26 -10.46 -2.70 -8.71
N ARG A 27 -10.04 -2.91 -7.45
CA ARG A 27 -9.08 -2.04 -6.75
C ARG A 27 -8.10 -2.82 -5.89
N VAL A 28 -6.88 -2.29 -5.77
CA VAL A 28 -5.79 -2.87 -4.95
C VAL A 28 -5.51 -1.95 -3.76
N ILE A 29 -5.54 -2.50 -2.56
CA ILE A 29 -5.29 -1.79 -1.29
C ILE A 29 -4.03 -2.36 -0.65
N ALA A 30 -3.17 -1.49 -0.13
CA ALA A 30 -2.05 -1.88 0.71
C ALA A 30 -2.41 -1.73 2.19
N LEU A 31 -1.98 -2.67 3.02
CA LEU A 31 -2.08 -2.57 4.47
C LEU A 31 -0.70 -2.38 5.08
N ALA A 32 -0.43 -1.17 5.56
CA ALA A 32 0.81 -0.78 6.22
C ALA A 32 0.58 -0.57 7.72
N GLY A 33 1.64 -0.61 8.52
CA GLY A 33 1.54 -0.37 9.96
C GLY A 33 2.76 -0.92 10.70
N ASN A 34 3.00 -0.37 11.89
CA ASN A 34 4.02 -0.90 12.78
C ASN A 34 3.70 -2.34 13.20
N PRO A 35 4.70 -3.15 13.60
CA PRO A 35 4.46 -4.41 14.28
C PRO A 35 3.53 -4.22 15.48
N ASN A 36 2.67 -5.21 15.75
CA ASN A 36 1.76 -5.26 16.91
C ASN A 36 0.66 -4.18 16.96
N THR A 37 0.34 -3.51 15.85
CA THR A 37 -0.77 -2.54 15.75
C THR A 37 -2.15 -3.16 15.50
N GLY A 38 -2.21 -4.49 15.40
CA GLY A 38 -3.41 -5.22 14.99
C GLY A 38 -3.65 -5.25 13.48
N LYS A 39 -2.61 -4.96 12.68
CA LYS A 39 -2.62 -5.08 11.21
C LYS A 39 -3.14 -6.44 10.73
N SER A 40 -2.58 -7.55 11.22
CA SER A 40 -3.04 -8.90 10.84
C SER A 40 -4.47 -9.20 11.31
N THR A 41 -4.90 -8.63 12.45
CA THR A 41 -6.30 -8.74 12.91
C THR A 41 -7.25 -8.05 11.93
N LEU A 42 -6.89 -6.85 11.47
CA LEU A 42 -7.65 -6.12 10.47
C LEU A 42 -7.67 -6.85 9.12
N PHE A 43 -6.52 -7.35 8.66
CA PHE A 43 -6.42 -8.15 7.45
C PHE A 43 -7.37 -9.36 7.51
N ASN A 44 -7.30 -10.16 8.57
CA ASN A 44 -8.16 -11.33 8.75
C ASN A 44 -9.64 -10.97 8.86
N ALA A 45 -9.98 -9.85 9.51
CA ALA A 45 -11.35 -9.37 9.60
C ALA A 45 -11.93 -8.99 8.23
N LEU A 46 -11.09 -8.52 7.31
CA LEU A 46 -11.48 -8.16 5.94
C LEU A 46 -11.56 -9.37 5.01
N THR A 47 -10.57 -10.25 5.06
CA THR A 47 -10.42 -11.34 4.06
C THR A 47 -11.11 -12.63 4.48
N GLY A 48 -11.32 -12.85 5.78
CA GLY A 48 -11.79 -14.13 6.31
C GLY A 48 -10.88 -15.28 5.84
N LEU A 49 -11.49 -16.30 5.22
CA LEU A 49 -10.78 -17.47 4.68
C LEU A 49 -10.15 -17.23 3.29
N HIS A 50 -10.43 -16.11 2.63
CA HIS A 50 -9.99 -15.84 1.26
C HIS A 50 -8.61 -15.17 1.23
N GLN A 51 -7.62 -15.84 1.83
CA GLN A 51 -6.24 -15.38 1.89
C GLN A 51 -5.29 -16.35 1.20
N HIS A 52 -4.25 -15.81 0.59
CA HIS A 52 -3.13 -16.53 0.04
C HIS A 52 -1.84 -15.99 0.66
N THR A 53 -0.98 -16.91 1.07
CA THR A 53 0.33 -16.59 1.63
C THR A 53 1.43 -17.17 0.75
N GLY A 54 2.52 -16.42 0.63
CA GLY A 54 3.72 -16.81 -0.10
C GLY A 54 4.88 -15.92 0.28
N ASN A 55 5.88 -15.82 -0.60
CA ASN A 55 7.01 -14.92 -0.40
C ASN A 55 7.02 -13.81 -1.45
N TRP A 56 7.58 -12.66 -1.09
CA TRP A 56 7.86 -11.61 -2.06
C TRP A 56 8.89 -12.11 -3.11
N PRO A 57 8.71 -11.79 -4.41
CA PRO A 57 9.60 -12.31 -5.46
C PRO A 57 11.08 -12.02 -5.18
N GLY A 58 11.89 -13.07 -5.06
CA GLY A 58 13.32 -12.95 -4.81
C GLY A 58 13.70 -12.51 -3.40
N LYS A 59 12.76 -12.55 -2.43
CA LYS A 59 12.99 -12.19 -1.03
C LYS A 59 12.49 -13.30 -0.11
N THR A 60 13.01 -13.37 1.11
CA THR A 60 12.55 -14.30 2.16
C THR A 60 11.41 -13.73 3.01
N VAL A 61 10.91 -12.56 2.63
CA VAL A 61 9.85 -11.85 3.33
C VAL A 61 8.50 -12.46 2.97
N THR A 62 7.70 -12.80 3.98
CA THR A 62 6.35 -13.32 3.80
C THR A 62 5.44 -12.26 3.17
N ARG A 63 4.59 -12.70 2.24
CA ARG A 63 3.55 -11.91 1.59
C ARG A 63 2.21 -12.57 1.88
N ALA A 64 1.27 -11.80 2.42
CA ALA A 64 -0.13 -12.22 2.52
C ALA A 64 -0.99 -11.30 1.65
N GLU A 65 -1.93 -11.89 0.92
CA GLU A 65 -2.91 -11.16 0.15
C GLU A 65 -4.26 -11.83 0.23
N GLY A 66 -5.33 -11.06 0.10
CA GLY A 66 -6.68 -11.60 0.12
C GLY A 66 -7.65 -10.71 -0.63
N GLY A 67 -8.89 -11.17 -0.71
CA GLY A 67 -9.97 -10.46 -1.38
C GLY A 67 -11.12 -10.15 -0.44
N PHE A 68 -11.78 -9.02 -0.67
CA PHE A 68 -13.07 -8.70 -0.07
C PHE A 68 -13.92 -7.85 -1.04
N ALA A 69 -15.22 -7.74 -0.78
CA ALA A 69 -16.11 -6.89 -1.56
C ALA A 69 -16.80 -5.87 -0.65
N TRP A 70 -17.00 -4.66 -1.17
CA TRP A 70 -17.72 -3.59 -0.50
C TRP A 70 -18.41 -2.71 -1.55
N ASN A 71 -19.71 -2.45 -1.40
CA ASN A 71 -20.52 -1.69 -2.37
C ASN A 71 -20.36 -2.16 -3.83
N ASP A 72 -20.46 -3.48 -4.05
CA ASP A 72 -20.28 -4.12 -5.37
C ASP A 72 -18.89 -3.92 -6.03
N VAL A 73 -17.92 -3.35 -5.30
CA VAL A 73 -16.52 -3.23 -5.71
C VAL A 73 -15.71 -4.34 -5.07
N ARG A 74 -14.89 -5.03 -5.86
CA ARG A 74 -13.99 -6.10 -5.41
C ARG A 74 -12.60 -5.54 -5.16
N TYR A 75 -12.14 -5.73 -3.95
CA TYR A 75 -10.85 -5.27 -3.47
C TYR A 75 -9.89 -6.43 -3.31
N LYS A 76 -8.67 -6.26 -3.81
CA LYS A 76 -7.52 -7.04 -3.37
C LYS A 76 -6.81 -6.26 -2.29
N ILE A 77 -6.56 -6.88 -1.15
CA ILE A 77 -5.73 -6.31 -0.08
C ILE A 77 -4.41 -7.06 0.02
N VAL A 78 -3.31 -6.33 0.13
CA VAL A 78 -1.96 -6.87 0.31
C VAL A 78 -1.45 -6.44 1.68
N ASP A 79 -1.11 -7.42 2.52
CA ASP A 79 -0.50 -7.17 3.81
C ASP A 79 1.00 -6.90 3.63
N LEU A 80 1.43 -5.70 3.97
CA LEU A 80 2.85 -5.34 3.94
C LEU A 80 3.54 -5.79 5.23
N PRO A 81 4.85 -6.07 5.20
CA PRO A 81 5.62 -6.33 6.42
C PRO A 81 5.42 -5.22 7.44
N GLY A 82 5.33 -5.60 8.73
CA GLY A 82 5.21 -4.62 9.80
C GLY A 82 6.53 -3.87 9.96
N THR A 83 6.52 -2.56 9.76
CA THR A 83 7.75 -1.74 9.71
C THR A 83 7.62 -0.50 10.58
N TYR A 84 8.72 -0.01 11.14
CA TYR A 84 8.73 1.24 11.91
C TYR A 84 9.09 2.46 11.05
N SER A 85 9.72 2.22 9.90
CA SER A 85 10.20 3.23 8.98
C SER A 85 10.22 2.66 7.56
N LEU A 86 10.20 3.53 6.56
CA LEU A 86 10.44 3.25 5.14
C LEU A 86 11.80 3.81 4.69
N LEU A 87 12.57 4.36 5.63
CA LEU A 87 13.90 4.95 5.40
C LEU A 87 15.04 3.95 5.66
N SER A 88 14.79 2.89 6.45
CA SER A 88 15.80 1.89 6.80
C SER A 88 15.83 0.76 5.75
N ALA A 89 16.99 0.13 5.58
CA ALA A 89 17.28 -0.80 4.49
C ALA A 89 17.08 -2.27 4.89
N SER A 90 16.17 -2.57 5.82
CA SER A 90 15.76 -3.97 6.02
C SER A 90 14.92 -4.44 4.83
N GLN A 91 14.95 -5.74 4.53
CA GLN A 91 14.16 -6.27 3.40
C GLN A 91 12.66 -6.00 3.56
N ASP A 92 12.16 -5.99 4.80
CA ASP A 92 10.76 -5.73 5.13
C ASP A 92 10.37 -4.28 4.77
N GLU A 93 11.23 -3.33 5.11
CA GLU A 93 11.04 -1.91 4.83
C GLU A 93 11.18 -1.60 3.34
N GLU A 94 12.17 -2.20 2.66
CA GLU A 94 12.31 -2.12 1.21
C GLU A 94 11.04 -2.61 0.50
N VAL A 95 10.53 -3.77 0.91
CA VAL A 95 9.32 -4.37 0.32
C VAL A 95 8.09 -3.47 0.53
N ALA A 96 7.89 -2.96 1.75
CA ALA A 96 6.77 -2.08 2.05
C ALA A 96 6.84 -0.78 1.22
N ARG A 97 8.01 -0.13 1.20
CA ARG A 97 8.26 1.08 0.43
C ARG A 97 8.04 0.86 -1.06
N ASP A 98 8.69 -0.15 -1.63
CA ASP A 98 8.68 -0.39 -3.06
C ASP A 98 7.25 -0.73 -3.54
N PHE A 99 6.46 -1.43 -2.73
CA PHE A 99 5.06 -1.67 -3.04
C PHE A 99 4.19 -0.41 -2.97
N ILE A 100 4.40 0.48 -2.00
CA ILE A 100 3.62 1.72 -1.93
C ILE A 100 3.99 2.66 -3.09
N LEU A 101 5.28 2.79 -3.38
CA LEU A 101 5.79 3.70 -4.42
C LEU A 101 5.54 3.15 -5.83
N PHE A 102 5.98 1.92 -6.11
CA PHE A 102 5.92 1.28 -7.44
C PHE A 102 4.83 0.20 -7.56
N GLY A 103 4.03 -0.03 -6.54
CA GLY A 103 2.77 -0.77 -6.68
C GLY A 103 1.59 0.16 -6.98
N GLN A 104 1.73 1.45 -6.66
CA GLN A 104 0.68 2.48 -6.76
C GLN A 104 -0.72 1.95 -6.38
N PRO A 105 -0.88 1.43 -5.15
CA PRO A 105 -2.17 0.93 -4.70
C PRO A 105 -3.22 2.06 -4.77
N HIS A 106 -4.48 1.66 -4.96
CA HIS A 106 -5.62 2.57 -5.01
C HIS A 106 -5.92 3.19 -3.64
N ALA A 107 -5.56 2.53 -2.55
CA ALA A 107 -5.37 3.19 -1.27
C ALA A 107 -4.37 2.42 -0.40
N VAL A 108 -3.80 3.12 0.58
CA VAL A 108 -2.97 2.55 1.65
C VAL A 108 -3.69 2.77 2.96
N ILE A 109 -4.05 1.68 3.63
CA ILE A 109 -4.52 1.72 5.01
C ILE A 109 -3.28 1.69 5.91
N VAL A 110 -3.06 2.76 6.67
CA VAL A 110 -2.00 2.80 7.70
C VAL A 110 -2.63 2.48 9.04
N VAL A 111 -2.31 1.31 9.59
CA VAL A 111 -2.82 0.85 10.88
C VAL A 111 -1.93 1.38 11.99
N THR A 112 -2.52 2.12 12.91
CA THR A 112 -1.85 2.72 14.07
C THR A 112 -2.49 2.25 15.38
N ASP A 113 -1.68 2.03 16.41
CA ASP A 113 -2.17 1.74 17.78
C ASP A 113 -2.59 3.03 18.50
N ALA A 114 -3.87 3.12 18.88
CA ALA A 114 -4.45 4.25 19.62
C ALA A 114 -3.75 4.53 20.96
N SER A 115 -3.16 3.52 21.60
CA SER A 115 -2.45 3.66 22.87
C SER A 115 -0.99 4.13 22.74
N ALA A 116 -0.47 4.22 21.51
CA ALA A 116 0.91 4.60 21.22
C ALA A 116 1.03 5.44 19.94
N LEU A 117 0.08 6.34 19.69
CA LEU A 117 -0.04 7.07 18.42
C LEU A 117 1.22 7.79 17.99
N GLU A 118 1.90 8.51 18.89
CA GLU A 118 3.12 9.26 18.58
C GLU A 118 4.17 8.42 17.84
N ARG A 119 4.43 7.20 18.33
CA ARG A 119 5.37 6.26 17.71
C ARG A 119 4.87 5.76 16.35
N ASN A 120 3.56 5.54 16.22
CA ASN A 120 2.96 4.98 15.01
C ASN A 120 2.82 6.03 13.89
N LEU A 121 2.62 7.30 14.26
CA LEU A 121 2.49 8.40 13.31
C LEU A 121 3.77 8.65 12.52
N ASN A 122 4.93 8.23 13.02
CA ASN A 122 6.17 8.30 12.25
C ASN A 122 6.06 7.55 10.91
N LEU A 123 5.55 6.31 10.91
CA LEU A 123 5.33 5.56 9.68
C LEU A 123 4.25 6.22 8.81
N ALA A 124 3.15 6.68 9.43
CA ALA A 124 2.06 7.34 8.70
C ALA A 124 2.56 8.56 7.90
N LEU A 125 3.35 9.43 8.53
CA LEU A 125 3.93 10.61 7.87
C LEU A 125 4.83 10.23 6.68
N GLN A 126 5.58 9.14 6.79
CA GLN A 126 6.41 8.68 5.68
C GLN A 126 5.57 8.13 4.51
N VAL A 127 4.46 7.44 4.80
CA VAL A 127 3.51 6.99 3.76
C VAL A 127 2.85 8.20 3.07
N LEU A 128 2.50 9.25 3.82
CA LEU A 128 1.93 10.50 3.28
C LEU A 128 2.90 11.26 2.35
N GLU A 129 4.21 11.11 2.56
CA GLU A 129 5.22 11.65 1.64
C GLU A 129 5.30 10.83 0.33
N ILE A 130 4.94 9.55 0.35
CA ILE A 130 4.98 8.66 -0.83
C ILE A 130 3.70 8.75 -1.67
N THR A 131 2.53 8.78 -1.05
CA THR A 131 1.24 8.72 -1.75
C THR A 131 0.19 9.60 -1.08
N ASP A 132 -0.75 10.10 -1.88
CA ASP A 132 -1.93 10.83 -1.43
C ASP A 132 -3.09 9.91 -1.06
N ARG A 133 -3.11 8.68 -1.54
CA ARG A 133 -4.21 7.73 -1.34
C ARG A 133 -4.14 7.02 -0.01
N VAL A 134 -4.20 7.75 1.10
CA VAL A 134 -4.01 7.19 2.45
C VAL A 134 -5.30 7.27 3.28
N VAL A 135 -5.56 6.22 4.05
CA VAL A 135 -6.54 6.19 5.14
C VAL A 135 -5.84 5.69 6.40
N VAL A 136 -5.93 6.43 7.50
CA VAL A 136 -5.34 6.03 8.78
C VAL A 136 -6.39 5.29 9.61
N ALA A 137 -6.11 4.05 9.97
CA ALA A 137 -6.94 3.26 10.86
C ALA A 137 -6.35 3.31 12.29
N VAL A 138 -7.01 4.06 13.18
CA VAL A 138 -6.62 4.14 14.59
C VAL A 138 -7.25 2.97 15.33
N ASN A 139 -6.50 1.87 15.42
CA ASN A 139 -6.94 0.61 15.99
C ASN A 139 -6.69 0.54 17.50
N LEU A 140 -7.26 -0.47 18.15
CA LEU A 140 -7.13 -0.70 19.60
C LEU A 140 -7.75 0.43 20.45
N MET A 141 -8.84 1.04 19.96
CA MET A 141 -9.59 2.07 20.69
C MET A 141 -10.15 1.56 22.03
N ASP A 142 -10.49 0.28 22.14
CA ASP A 142 -10.90 -0.33 23.42
C ASP A 142 -9.76 -0.32 24.44
N GLU A 143 -8.53 -0.60 23.99
CA GLU A 143 -7.35 -0.58 24.84
C GLU A 143 -6.94 0.84 25.26
N ALA A 144 -6.98 1.80 24.33
CA ALA A 144 -6.76 3.20 24.65
C ALA A 144 -7.75 3.70 25.73
N ARG A 145 -9.04 3.39 25.58
CA ARG A 145 -10.08 3.71 26.59
C ARG A 145 -9.79 3.07 27.96
N ARG A 146 -9.36 1.80 28.00
CA ARG A 146 -8.96 1.14 29.27
C ARG A 146 -7.79 1.84 29.96
N LYS A 147 -6.88 2.42 29.19
CA LYS A 147 -5.74 3.19 29.70
C LYS A 147 -6.07 4.67 29.99
N GLY A 148 -7.32 5.09 29.82
CA GLY A 148 -7.73 6.48 30.00
C GLY A 148 -7.21 7.43 28.92
N ILE A 149 -6.86 6.90 27.74
CA ILE A 149 -6.40 7.68 26.59
C ILE A 149 -7.62 7.97 25.71
N ASP A 150 -7.90 9.24 25.48
CA ASP A 150 -8.87 9.71 24.49
C ASP A 150 -8.16 10.22 23.24
N VAL A 151 -8.65 9.80 22.07
CA VAL A 151 -8.03 10.12 20.78
C VAL A 151 -9.00 10.95 19.94
N ASP A 152 -8.67 12.22 19.74
CA ASP A 152 -9.40 13.09 18.81
C ASP A 152 -9.01 12.79 17.34
N THR A 153 -9.63 11.76 16.79
CA THR A 153 -9.46 11.36 15.39
C THR A 153 -9.92 12.43 14.38
N ARG A 154 -10.81 13.35 14.77
CA ARG A 154 -11.25 14.43 13.88
C ARG A 154 -10.17 15.48 13.71
N SER A 155 -9.57 15.93 14.81
CA SER A 155 -8.43 16.84 14.75
C SER A 155 -7.25 16.18 14.05
N LEU A 156 -6.95 14.91 14.35
CA LEU A 156 -5.91 14.17 13.66
C LEU A 156 -6.15 14.07 12.14
N SER A 157 -7.41 13.85 11.70
CA SER A 157 -7.75 13.81 10.27
C SER A 157 -7.53 15.14 9.58
N ARG A 158 -7.91 16.25 10.21
CA ARG A 158 -7.67 17.60 9.70
C ARG A 158 -6.17 17.89 9.59
N ASP A 159 -5.41 17.55 10.62
CA ASP A 159 -4.00 17.90 10.71
C ASP A 159 -3.15 17.04 9.76
N LEU A 160 -3.50 15.78 9.54
CA LEU A 160 -2.86 14.90 8.56
C LEU A 160 -3.35 15.11 7.12
N GLY A 161 -4.51 15.75 6.93
CA GLY A 161 -5.13 15.98 5.63
C GLY A 161 -5.65 14.71 4.93
N VAL A 162 -5.88 13.65 5.69
CA VAL A 162 -6.39 12.34 5.21
C VAL A 162 -7.45 11.78 6.18
N PRO A 163 -8.35 10.89 5.73
CA PRO A 163 -9.31 10.24 6.61
C PRO A 163 -8.61 9.48 7.74
N VAL A 164 -9.05 9.72 8.98
CA VAL A 164 -8.61 8.98 10.17
C VAL A 164 -9.85 8.34 10.78
N VAL A 165 -9.84 7.02 10.88
CA VAL A 165 -11.00 6.24 11.32
C VAL A 165 -10.65 5.46 12.61
N PRO A 166 -11.35 5.70 13.72
CA PRO A 166 -11.20 4.90 14.93
C PRO A 166 -11.84 3.52 14.75
N ILE A 167 -11.10 2.46 15.08
CA ILE A 167 -11.59 1.09 14.96
C ILE A 167 -11.21 0.21 16.16
N VAL A 168 -11.93 -0.90 16.30
CA VAL A 168 -11.50 -2.07 17.06
C VAL A 168 -11.61 -3.28 16.13
N ALA A 169 -10.52 -3.60 15.44
CA ALA A 169 -10.51 -4.61 14.37
C ALA A 169 -11.05 -5.98 14.85
N ARG A 170 -10.79 -6.34 16.11
CA ARG A 170 -11.23 -7.60 16.71
C ARG A 170 -12.75 -7.72 16.84
N THR A 171 -13.46 -6.61 17.10
CA THR A 171 -14.91 -6.62 17.31
C THR A 171 -15.69 -6.14 16.08
N GLY A 172 -14.99 -5.56 15.10
CA GLY A 172 -15.61 -4.94 13.92
C GLY A 172 -16.09 -3.51 14.14
N GLU A 173 -15.88 -2.92 15.33
CA GLU A 173 -16.21 -1.52 15.60
C GLU A 173 -15.45 -0.61 14.62
N GLY A 174 -16.18 0.31 13.96
CA GLY A 174 -15.61 1.26 13.01
C GLY A 174 -15.29 0.70 11.61
N MET A 175 -15.46 -0.60 11.38
CA MET A 175 -15.13 -1.23 10.09
C MET A 175 -15.95 -0.71 8.89
N PRO A 176 -17.28 -0.50 8.98
CA PRO A 176 -18.04 0.10 7.88
C PRO A 176 -17.54 1.51 7.50
N ALA A 177 -17.18 2.32 8.49
CA ALA A 177 -16.64 3.67 8.27
C ALA A 177 -15.25 3.61 7.61
N LEU A 178 -14.40 2.66 8.03
CA LEU A 178 -13.09 2.44 7.42
C LEU A 178 -13.24 2.05 5.95
N LEU A 179 -14.12 1.09 5.64
CA LEU A 179 -14.36 0.63 4.28
C LEU A 179 -14.95 1.73 3.40
N SER A 180 -15.86 2.55 3.93
CA SER A 180 -16.39 3.72 3.21
C SER A 180 -15.30 4.76 2.92
N ALA A 181 -14.38 5.01 3.85
CA ALA A 181 -13.25 5.91 3.63
C ALA A 181 -12.27 5.37 2.58
N VAL A 182 -11.98 4.06 2.62
CA VAL A 182 -11.13 3.38 1.63
C VAL A 182 -11.76 3.40 0.24
N ASP A 183 -13.06 3.12 0.12
CA ASP A 183 -13.81 3.24 -1.14
C ASP A 183 -13.78 4.67 -1.69
N GLY A 184 -14.02 5.67 -0.83
CA GLY A 184 -13.97 7.08 -1.22
C GLY A 184 -12.59 7.53 -1.69
N VAL A 185 -11.51 7.18 -0.97
CA VAL A 185 -10.14 7.52 -1.37
C VAL A 185 -9.74 6.76 -2.64
N SER A 186 -10.06 5.47 -2.72
CA SER A 186 -9.65 4.62 -3.85
C SER A 186 -10.41 4.88 -5.15
N SER A 187 -11.61 5.45 -5.08
CA SER A 187 -12.38 5.94 -6.22
C SER A 187 -12.06 7.39 -6.60
N GLY A 188 -11.35 8.13 -5.75
CA GLY A 188 -11.14 9.58 -5.90
C GLY A 188 -12.33 10.45 -5.48
N ALA A 189 -13.39 9.88 -4.92
CA ALA A 189 -14.52 10.64 -4.37
C ALA A 189 -14.12 11.44 -3.12
N ILE A 190 -13.14 10.95 -2.35
CA ILE A 190 -12.48 11.69 -1.27
C ILE A 190 -11.13 12.18 -1.80
N SER A 191 -11.02 13.49 -2.02
CA SER A 191 -9.74 14.14 -2.28
C SER A 191 -8.99 14.33 -0.97
N THR A 192 -7.77 13.84 -0.91
CA THR A 192 -6.86 14.02 0.22
C THR A 192 -5.89 15.18 -0.04
N SER A 193 -5.35 15.76 1.03
CA SER A 193 -4.27 16.75 0.96
C SER A 193 -3.25 16.44 2.07
N PRO A 194 -2.45 15.37 1.90
CA PRO A 194 -1.54 14.88 2.93
C PRO A 194 -0.64 15.96 3.53
N LEU A 195 -0.46 15.92 4.84
CA LEU A 195 0.56 16.70 5.52
C LEU A 195 1.95 16.30 5.00
N ARG A 196 2.64 17.25 4.37
CA ARG A 196 4.03 17.10 3.94
C ARG A 196 4.86 18.24 4.50
N VAL A 197 6.00 17.88 5.09
CA VAL A 197 6.89 18.87 5.68
C VAL A 197 7.56 19.65 4.55
N THR A 198 7.44 20.97 4.60
CA THR A 198 8.17 21.86 3.68
C THR A 198 9.54 22.17 4.29
N GLY A 199 10.60 21.95 3.53
CA GLY A 199 11.95 22.26 3.98
C GLY A 199 12.30 23.75 3.84
N THR A 200 13.58 24.07 4.03
CA THR A 200 14.09 25.42 3.76
C THR A 200 14.08 25.72 2.24
N PRO A 201 14.13 26.99 1.81
CA PRO A 201 14.21 27.33 0.39
C PRO A 201 15.36 26.63 -0.35
N GLU A 202 16.50 26.45 0.31
CA GLU A 202 17.69 25.76 -0.22
C GLU A 202 17.42 24.27 -0.41
N PHE A 203 16.80 23.63 0.58
CA PHE A 203 16.37 22.23 0.48
C PHE A 203 15.39 22.04 -0.67
N GLU A 204 14.36 22.88 -0.76
CA GLU A 204 13.37 22.80 -1.82
C GLU A 204 13.97 23.06 -3.22
N HIS A 205 15.02 23.88 -3.31
CA HIS A 205 15.77 24.05 -4.55
C HIS A 205 16.54 22.77 -4.93
N ALA A 206 17.27 22.16 -4.00
CA ALA A 206 17.99 20.92 -4.23
C ALA A 206 17.05 19.78 -4.62
N VAL A 207 15.88 19.67 -3.98
CA VAL A 207 14.84 18.70 -4.32
C VAL A 207 14.35 18.91 -5.75
N ARG A 208 14.01 20.15 -6.16
CA ARG A 208 13.55 20.44 -7.53
C ARG A 208 14.60 20.10 -8.60
N GLU A 209 15.86 20.39 -8.32
CA GLU A 209 16.96 20.05 -9.24
C GLU A 209 17.05 18.53 -9.43
N LEU A 210 17.08 17.77 -8.33
CA LEU A 210 17.14 16.31 -8.37
C LEU A 210 15.88 15.68 -8.97
N MET A 211 14.69 16.23 -8.73
CA MET A 211 13.45 15.76 -9.37
C MET A 211 13.60 15.74 -10.89
N THR A 212 14.13 16.82 -11.47
CA THR A 212 14.37 16.93 -12.92
C THR A 212 15.33 15.85 -13.41
N GLN A 213 16.41 15.59 -12.67
CA GLN A 213 17.38 14.56 -13.02
C GLN A 213 16.81 13.14 -12.90
N VAL A 214 16.03 12.88 -11.85
CA VAL A 214 15.36 11.59 -11.62
C VAL A 214 14.36 11.30 -12.75
N GLU A 215 13.55 12.28 -13.14
CA GLU A 215 12.60 12.13 -14.24
C GLU A 215 13.29 11.92 -15.60
N ALA A 216 14.43 12.58 -15.83
CA ALA A 216 15.22 12.35 -17.03
C ALA A 216 15.81 10.94 -17.09
N ALA A 217 16.26 10.41 -15.95
CA ALA A 217 16.85 9.06 -15.86
C ALA A 217 15.81 7.93 -15.83
N ALA A 218 14.63 8.18 -15.26
CA ALA A 218 13.51 7.25 -15.19
C ALA A 218 12.18 7.96 -15.50
N PRO A 219 11.86 8.18 -16.80
CA PRO A 219 10.62 8.85 -17.20
C PRO A 219 9.37 8.12 -16.67
N GLY A 220 8.44 8.89 -16.09
CA GLY A 220 7.20 8.36 -15.53
C GLY A 220 7.35 7.67 -14.18
N VAL A 221 8.47 7.90 -13.47
CA VAL A 221 8.66 7.36 -12.13
C VAL A 221 7.58 7.89 -11.16
N PRO A 222 7.02 7.04 -10.29
CA PRO A 222 6.15 7.49 -9.22
C PRO A 222 6.91 8.43 -8.29
N ASN A 223 6.31 9.58 -7.96
CA ASN A 223 6.78 10.52 -6.93
C ASN A 223 8.29 10.83 -6.98
N SER A 224 8.70 11.58 -8.02
CA SER A 224 10.08 12.04 -8.21
C SER A 224 10.60 12.87 -7.02
N ARG A 225 9.73 13.60 -6.33
CA ARG A 225 10.07 14.36 -5.12
C ARG A 225 10.60 13.44 -4.02
N TRP A 226 9.87 12.38 -3.69
CA TRP A 226 10.27 11.45 -2.63
C TRP A 226 11.63 10.80 -2.94
N LEU A 227 11.86 10.41 -4.19
CA LEU A 227 13.16 9.88 -4.64
C LEU A 227 14.28 10.91 -4.54
N ALA A 228 14.03 12.16 -4.91
CA ALA A 228 14.99 13.25 -4.74
C ALA A 228 15.37 13.46 -3.27
N ILE A 229 14.40 13.41 -2.35
CA ILE A 229 14.66 13.49 -0.90
C ILE A 229 15.53 12.30 -0.44
N ARG A 230 15.25 11.07 -0.91
CA ARG A 230 16.09 9.90 -0.56
C ARG A 230 17.52 10.02 -1.07
N LEU A 231 17.72 10.59 -2.26
CA LEU A 231 19.05 10.84 -2.80
C LEU A 231 19.82 11.88 -1.96
N LEU A 232 19.14 12.93 -1.48
CA LEU A 232 19.74 13.90 -0.56
C LEU A 232 20.12 13.28 0.79
N ASP A 233 19.31 12.33 1.27
CA ASP A 233 19.60 11.56 2.49
C ASP A 233 20.73 10.52 2.30
N GLY A 234 21.24 10.35 1.08
CA GLY A 234 22.32 9.41 0.79
C GLY A 234 21.90 7.95 0.71
N ASP A 235 20.65 7.68 0.30
CA ASP A 235 20.17 6.30 0.11
C ASP A 235 20.91 5.59 -1.04
N ALA A 236 21.90 4.80 -0.68
CA ALA A 236 22.76 4.06 -1.61
C ALA A 236 21.98 3.09 -2.51
N ARG A 237 20.83 2.56 -2.05
CA ARG A 237 20.03 1.63 -2.83
C ARG A 237 19.27 2.37 -3.93
N VAL A 238 18.67 3.51 -3.61
CA VAL A 238 18.03 4.39 -4.60
C VAL A 238 19.06 4.90 -5.61
N GLU A 239 20.23 5.31 -5.15
CA GLU A 239 21.33 5.74 -6.01
C GLU A 239 21.77 4.62 -6.97
N GLN A 240 21.99 3.40 -6.45
CA GLN A 240 22.35 2.25 -7.28
C GLN A 240 21.25 1.91 -8.28
N ALA A 241 19.98 1.94 -7.87
CA ALA A 241 18.86 1.62 -8.73
C ALA A 241 18.69 2.65 -9.87
N LEU A 242 19.04 3.92 -9.63
CA LEU A 242 19.09 4.96 -10.66
C LEU A 242 20.24 4.72 -11.63
N ARG A 243 21.47 4.52 -11.12
CA ARG A 243 22.68 4.30 -11.93
C ARG A 243 22.60 3.06 -12.83
N THR A 244 21.99 1.99 -12.33
CA THR A 244 21.86 0.71 -13.07
C THR A 244 20.66 0.67 -14.01
N GLY A 245 19.81 1.71 -14.00
CA GLY A 245 18.54 1.75 -14.73
C GLY A 245 17.48 0.78 -14.17
N GLU A 246 17.69 0.21 -12.98
CA GLU A 246 16.72 -0.65 -12.30
C GLU A 246 15.40 0.10 -12.07
N LEU A 247 15.45 1.38 -11.66
CA LEU A 247 14.27 2.23 -11.48
C LEU A 247 13.44 2.33 -12.76
N ALA A 248 14.04 2.65 -13.90
CA ALA A 248 13.35 2.74 -15.18
C ALA A 248 12.71 1.40 -15.59
N ARG A 249 13.36 0.27 -15.28
CA ARG A 249 12.79 -1.08 -15.51
C ARG A 249 11.63 -1.40 -14.57
N MET A 250 11.65 -0.94 -13.32
CA MET A 250 10.54 -1.09 -12.38
C MET A 250 9.31 -0.32 -12.88
N VAL A 251 9.50 0.95 -13.29
CA VAL A 251 8.44 1.79 -13.88
C VAL A 251 7.85 1.13 -15.13
N SER A 252 8.70 0.67 -16.05
CA SER A 252 8.26 0.04 -17.31
C SER A 252 7.46 -1.24 -17.07
N ARG A 253 7.87 -2.08 -16.11
CA ARG A 253 7.14 -3.32 -15.74
C ARG A 253 5.76 -3.01 -15.16
N GLN A 254 5.64 -1.91 -14.42
CA GLN A 254 4.38 -1.49 -13.82
C GLN A 254 3.39 -0.96 -14.88
N GLN A 255 3.83 -0.05 -15.74
CA GLN A 255 2.99 0.47 -16.84
C GLN A 255 2.45 -0.66 -17.73
N GLN A 256 3.25 -1.71 -17.99
CA GLN A 256 2.79 -2.88 -18.74
C GLN A 256 1.72 -3.70 -18.01
N ARG A 257 1.78 -3.77 -16.67
CA ARG A 257 0.75 -4.44 -15.87
C ARG A 257 -0.56 -3.65 -15.87
N ASP A 258 -0.49 -2.33 -15.72
CA ASP A 258 -1.68 -1.46 -15.73
C ASP A 258 -2.38 -1.45 -17.09
N VAL A 259 -1.62 -1.49 -18.20
CA VAL A 259 -2.17 -1.61 -19.56
C VAL A 259 -2.82 -2.98 -19.79
N ARG A 260 -2.24 -4.07 -19.27
CA ARG A 260 -2.85 -5.40 -19.35
C ARG A 260 -4.15 -5.47 -18.55
N PHE A 261 -4.14 -4.92 -17.33
CA PHE A 261 -5.32 -4.82 -16.47
C PHE A 261 -6.44 -4.00 -17.13
N SER A 262 -6.12 -2.83 -17.68
CA SER A 262 -7.08 -1.96 -18.37
C SER A 262 -7.69 -2.60 -19.64
N LYS A 263 -6.89 -3.33 -20.43
CA LYS A 263 -7.39 -4.04 -21.63
C LYS A 263 -8.33 -5.20 -21.27
N GLN A 264 -8.09 -5.86 -20.14
CA GLN A 264 -8.94 -6.95 -19.66
C GLN A 264 -10.32 -6.45 -19.21
N ILE A 265 -10.38 -5.26 -18.59
CA ILE A 265 -11.63 -4.57 -18.25
C ILE A 265 -12.42 -4.16 -19.52
N ALA A 266 -11.76 -3.58 -20.52
CA ALA A 266 -12.42 -3.11 -21.74
C ALA A 266 -13.04 -4.24 -22.61
N LEU A 267 -12.48 -5.45 -22.57
CA LEU A 267 -13.00 -6.61 -23.29
C LEU A 267 -14.18 -7.29 -22.57
N GLN A 268 -14.32 -7.10 -21.26
CA GLN A 268 -15.41 -7.67 -20.45
C GLN A 268 -16.62 -6.75 -20.30
N GLY A 269 -16.48 -5.44 -20.54
CA GLY A 269 -17.58 -4.47 -20.53
C GLY A 269 -18.37 -4.36 -21.85
N ALA A 270 -18.13 -5.24 -22.82
CA ALA A 270 -18.75 -5.23 -24.15
C ALA A 270 -19.68 -6.43 -24.43
N GLN A 271 -20.17 -7.12 -23.40
CA GLN A 271 -21.16 -8.21 -23.51
C GLN A 271 -22.37 -7.96 -22.61
#